data_AF-A0A9Q0XQD7-F1
#
_entry.id   AF-A0A9Q0XQD7-F1
#
_cell.length_a   1.000
_cell.length_b   1.000
_cell.length_c   1.000
_cell.angle_alpha   90.00
_cell.angle_beta   90.00
_cell.angle_gamma   90.00
#
_symmetry.space_group_name_H-M   'P 1'
#
loop_
_entity.id
_entity.type
_entity.pdbx_description
1 polymer ?
#
loop_
_entity_poly.entity_id
_entity_poly.type
_entity_poly.pdbx_seq_one_letter_code
_entity_poly.pdbx_strand_id
1 'polypeptide(L)'
;MKNYWVLVLFAGVAVADPTTPPSASYDQVVAAAVNTYNQEQNPEYAFRLLEAEPQPDWQTTGETTQPLKFSIKETLCRSSEKRDVSQCDYKEDGVRVPTLQEFPSCL
;
A
#
# COMPACT_ATOMS: atom_id res chain seq x y z
N MET A 1 31.64 -6.76 57.91
CA MET A 1 31.45 -5.40 57.36
C MET A 1 30.63 -5.53 56.09
N LYS A 2 29.57 -4.72 55.98
CA LYS A 2 28.57 -4.72 54.89
C LYS A 2 29.19 -4.13 53.63
N ASN A 3 28.94 -4.71 52.45
CA ASN A 3 28.96 -3.95 51.20
C ASN A 3 28.02 -4.62 50.20
N TYR A 4 26.86 -3.98 50.04
CA TYR A 4 25.87 -4.32 49.02
C TYR A 4 26.44 -3.95 47.65
N TRP A 5 26.48 -4.92 46.73
CA TRP A 5 26.76 -4.64 45.32
C TRP A 5 25.53 -3.99 44.70
N VAL A 6 25.64 -2.69 44.44
CA VAL A 6 24.63 -1.87 43.77
C VAL A 6 24.51 -2.36 42.32
N LEU A 7 23.32 -2.88 41.97
CA LEU A 7 22.94 -3.12 40.58
C LEU A 7 22.53 -1.78 39.96
N VAL A 8 23.39 -1.22 39.11
CA VAL A 8 23.08 -0.03 38.31
C VAL A 8 22.32 -0.49 37.06
N LEU A 9 21.02 -0.20 37.01
CA LEU A 9 20.20 -0.36 35.80
C LEU A 9 20.44 0.85 34.88
N PHE A 10 21.19 0.65 33.80
CA PHE A 10 21.25 1.61 32.70
C PHE A 10 19.98 1.48 31.87
N ALA A 11 19.05 2.42 32.04
CA ALA A 11 17.96 2.62 31.09
C ALA A 11 18.54 3.28 29.83
N GLY A 12 18.78 2.47 28.80
CA GLY A 12 19.10 2.97 27.47
C GLY A 12 17.89 3.68 26.89
N VAL A 13 17.97 5.01 26.73
CA VAL A 13 16.99 5.76 25.95
C VAL A 13 17.25 5.42 24.48
N ALA A 14 16.39 4.59 23.90
CA ALA A 14 16.35 4.41 22.46
C ALA A 14 15.82 5.71 21.87
N VAL A 15 16.71 6.53 21.30
CA VAL A 15 16.33 7.60 20.39
C VAL A 15 15.74 6.93 19.16
N ALA A 16 14.42 7.03 19.00
CA ALA A 16 13.79 6.75 17.72
C ALA A 16 14.23 7.88 16.78
N ASP A 17 15.10 7.56 15.83
CA ASP A 17 15.39 8.45 14.72
C ASP A 17 14.09 8.76 13.98
N PRO A 18 13.79 10.03 13.64
CA PRO A 18 12.70 10.35 12.75
C PRO A 18 13.03 9.75 11.38
N THR A 19 12.58 8.52 11.18
CA THR A 19 12.69 7.84 9.89
C THR A 19 11.79 8.58 8.93
N THR A 20 12.39 9.38 8.03
CA THR A 20 11.67 9.91 6.87
C THR A 20 11.12 8.71 6.09
N PRO A 21 9.80 8.61 5.88
CA PRO A 21 9.24 7.50 5.14
C PRO A 21 9.83 7.51 3.72
N PRO A 22 10.15 6.33 3.16
CA PRO A 22 10.69 6.25 1.82
C PRO A 22 9.69 6.83 0.82
N SER A 23 10.20 7.68 -0.08
CA SER A 23 9.43 8.23 -1.19
C SER A 23 8.81 7.10 -2.03
N ALA A 24 7.50 7.14 -2.26
CA ALA A 24 6.81 6.11 -3.02
C ALA A 24 6.68 6.49 -4.50
N SER A 25 7.09 5.59 -5.40
CA SER A 25 6.85 5.77 -6.84
C SER A 25 5.37 5.66 -7.18
N TYR A 26 4.93 6.35 -8.24
CA TYR A 26 3.54 6.32 -8.72
C TYR A 26 3.01 4.88 -8.85
N ASP A 27 3.79 3.99 -9.47
CA ASP A 27 3.41 2.58 -9.68
C ASP A 27 3.22 1.82 -8.36
N GLN A 28 4.04 2.09 -7.35
CA GLN A 28 3.89 1.49 -6.02
C GLN A 28 2.59 1.95 -5.34
N VAL A 29 2.24 3.22 -5.47
CA VAL A 29 1.01 3.74 -4.86
C VAL A 29 -0.24 3.24 -5.59
N VAL A 30 -0.20 3.14 -6.93
CA VAL A 30 -1.27 2.49 -7.70
C VAL A 30 -1.44 1.03 -7.27
N ALA A 31 -0.34 0.29 -7.11
CA ALA A 31 -0.40 -1.11 -6.63
C ALA A 31 -0.99 -1.20 -5.21
N ALA A 32 -0.59 -0.29 -4.31
CA ALA A 32 -1.17 -0.19 -2.98
C ALA A 32 -2.67 0.09 -3.02
N ALA A 33 -3.11 1.00 -3.89
CA ALA A 33 -4.52 1.34 -4.06
C ALA A 33 -5.38 0.17 -4.53
N VAL A 34 -4.88 -0.60 -5.50
CA VAL A 34 -5.54 -1.83 -5.95
C VAL A 34 -5.63 -2.84 -4.81
N ASN A 35 -4.57 -3.00 -4.01
CA ASN A 35 -4.59 -3.90 -2.86
C ASN A 35 -5.60 -3.43 -1.79
N THR A 36 -5.63 -2.15 -1.46
CA THR A 36 -6.61 -1.56 -0.53
C THR A 36 -8.04 -1.82 -1.00
N TYR A 37 -8.34 -1.62 -2.30
CA TYR A 37 -9.67 -1.94 -2.84
C TYR A 37 -10.05 -3.42 -2.60
N ASN A 38 -9.15 -4.35 -2.91
CA ASN A 38 -9.42 -5.78 -2.70
C ASN A 38 -9.62 -6.13 -1.22
N GLN A 39 -8.90 -5.48 -0.32
CA GLN A 39 -9.01 -5.71 1.12
C GLN A 39 -10.30 -5.13 1.71
N GLU A 40 -10.60 -3.87 1.40
CA GLU A 40 -11.75 -3.15 1.96
C GLU A 40 -13.08 -3.62 1.40
N GLN A 41 -13.14 -3.85 0.08
CA GLN A 41 -14.37 -4.29 -0.57
C GLN A 41 -14.61 -5.80 -0.42
N ASN A 42 -13.54 -6.56 -0.15
CA ASN A 42 -13.56 -8.02 -0.01
C ASN A 42 -14.44 -8.74 -1.06
N PRO A 43 -14.21 -8.51 -2.37
CA PRO A 43 -15.02 -9.09 -3.43
C PRO A 43 -14.82 -10.61 -3.54
N GLU A 44 -15.76 -11.33 -4.17
CA GLU A 44 -15.59 -12.78 -4.41
C GLU A 44 -14.36 -13.07 -5.29
N TYR A 45 -14.17 -12.24 -6.32
CA TYR A 45 -13.04 -12.31 -7.25
C TYR A 45 -12.15 -11.09 -7.10
N ALA A 46 -10.85 -11.31 -7.18
CA ALA A 46 -9.87 -10.25 -7.04
C ALA A 46 -9.94 -9.29 -8.24
N PHE A 47 -9.68 -8.01 -7.99
CA PHE A 47 -9.56 -6.97 -8.99
C PHE A 47 -8.09 -6.66 -9.24
N ARG A 48 -7.72 -6.52 -10.52
CA ARG A 48 -6.38 -6.15 -10.94
C ARG A 48 -6.43 -4.79 -11.64
N LEU A 49 -5.34 -4.02 -11.54
CA LEU A 49 -5.15 -2.82 -12.35
C LEU A 49 -5.41 -3.12 -13.82
N LEU A 50 -6.31 -2.37 -14.47
CA LEU A 50 -6.55 -2.44 -15.91
C LEU A 50 -5.75 -1.33 -16.62
N GLU A 51 -5.85 -0.11 -16.10
CA GLU A 51 -5.23 1.07 -16.67
C GLU A 51 -5.02 2.11 -15.57
N ALA A 52 -3.91 2.85 -15.64
CA ALA A 52 -3.63 3.99 -14.77
C ALA A 52 -3.34 5.21 -15.64
N GLU A 53 -3.96 6.35 -15.36
CA GLU A 53 -3.69 7.58 -16.11
C GLU A 53 -2.29 8.10 -15.74
N PRO A 54 -1.37 8.31 -16.70
CA PRO A 54 -0.06 8.86 -16.39
C PRO A 54 -0.16 10.21 -15.68
N GLN A 55 0.53 10.34 -14.54
CA GLN A 55 0.59 11.57 -13.76
C GLN A 55 2.05 12.07 -13.71
N PRO A 56 2.50 12.87 -14.69
CA PRO A 56 3.90 13.31 -14.77
C PRO A 56 4.32 14.20 -13.60
N ASP A 57 3.35 14.86 -12.96
CA ASP A 57 3.57 15.75 -11.81
C ASP A 57 3.47 15.01 -10.46
N TRP A 58 3.52 13.66 -10.45
CA TRP A 58 3.48 12.87 -9.22
C TRP A 58 4.64 13.23 -8.30
N GLN A 59 4.31 13.78 -7.13
CA GLN A 59 5.32 14.11 -6.13
C GLN A 59 5.64 12.88 -5.28
N THR A 60 6.88 12.40 -5.34
CA THR A 60 7.33 11.23 -4.55
C THR A 60 7.76 11.59 -3.13
N THR A 61 7.97 12.87 -2.86
CA THR A 61 8.44 13.40 -1.57
C THR A 61 7.42 14.41 -1.05
N GLY A 62 6.60 14.02 -0.07
CA GLY A 62 5.69 14.97 0.56
C GLY A 62 4.71 14.33 1.56
N GLU A 63 4.23 15.13 2.49
CA GLU A 63 3.19 14.75 3.47
C GLU A 63 1.76 14.91 2.91
N THR A 64 1.62 15.26 1.63
CA THR A 64 0.34 15.55 0.98
C THR A 64 -0.23 14.31 0.31
N THR A 65 -1.54 14.11 0.47
CA THR A 65 -2.32 13.12 -0.26
C THR A 65 -2.54 13.59 -1.70
N GLN A 66 -2.33 12.73 -2.68
CA GLN A 66 -2.52 13.01 -4.10
C GLN A 66 -3.63 12.13 -4.69
N PRO A 67 -4.46 12.67 -5.61
CA PRO A 67 -5.51 11.90 -6.25
C PRO A 67 -4.94 10.97 -7.33
N LEU A 68 -5.20 9.66 -7.19
CA LEU A 68 -4.90 8.65 -8.20
C LEU A 68 -6.10 8.40 -9.09
N LYS A 69 -5.87 8.43 -10.40
CA LYS A 69 -6.86 8.09 -11.42
C LYS A 69 -6.47 6.79 -12.10
N PHE A 70 -7.23 5.75 -11.85
CA PHE A 70 -6.98 4.44 -12.42
C PHE A 70 -8.30 3.69 -12.62
N SER A 71 -8.23 2.58 -13.32
CA SER A 71 -9.33 1.64 -13.42
C SER A 71 -8.85 0.23 -13.13
N ILE A 72 -9.70 -0.53 -12.48
CA ILE A 72 -9.48 -1.93 -12.14
C ILE A 72 -10.52 -2.81 -12.84
N LYS A 73 -10.18 -4.06 -13.09
CA LYS A 73 -11.10 -5.05 -13.67
C LYS A 73 -11.05 -6.35 -12.88
N GLU A 74 -12.23 -6.95 -12.73
CA GLU A 74 -12.42 -8.24 -12.09
C GLU A 74 -11.63 -9.35 -12.81
N THR A 75 -11.04 -10.27 -12.03
CA THR A 75 -10.22 -11.39 -12.52
C THR A 75 -10.88 -12.74 -12.29
N LEU A 76 -10.27 -13.81 -12.81
CA LEU A 76 -10.69 -15.19 -12.56
C LEU A 76 -10.28 -15.71 -11.17
N CYS A 77 -9.31 -15.05 -10.53
CA CYS A 77 -8.83 -15.46 -9.22
C CYS A 77 -9.83 -15.11 -8.14
N ARG A 78 -10.06 -16.05 -7.21
CA ARG A 78 -10.85 -15.77 -6.02
C ARG A 78 -9.99 -15.03 -5.00
N SER A 79 -10.57 -14.05 -4.31
CA SER A 79 -9.86 -13.27 -3.27
C SER A 79 -9.34 -14.15 -2.13
N SER A 80 -9.97 -15.31 -1.90
CA SER A 80 -9.58 -16.28 -0.87
C SER A 80 -8.35 -17.12 -1.20
N GLU A 81 -7.89 -17.16 -2.46
CA GLU A 81 -6.82 -18.06 -2.90
C GLU A 81 -5.41 -17.56 -2.55
N LYS A 82 -5.27 -16.36 -1.96
CA LYS A 82 -3.97 -15.73 -1.60
C LYS A 82 -2.93 -15.82 -2.73
N ARG A 83 -3.36 -15.63 -3.97
CA ARG A 83 -2.48 -15.61 -5.17
C ARG A 83 -2.01 -14.19 -5.47
N ASP A 84 -0.91 -14.10 -6.19
CA ASP A 84 -0.47 -12.85 -6.79
C ASP A 84 -1.47 -12.43 -7.88
N VAL A 85 -2.24 -11.37 -7.59
CA VAL A 85 -3.30 -10.84 -8.45
C VAL A 85 -2.75 -10.34 -9.79
N SER A 86 -1.46 -10.01 -9.88
CA SER A 86 -0.83 -9.59 -11.14
C SER A 86 -0.72 -10.72 -12.17
N GLN A 87 -0.82 -11.98 -11.73
CA GLN A 87 -0.79 -13.18 -12.60
C GLN A 87 -2.20 -13.67 -12.96
N CYS A 88 -3.23 -13.02 -12.44
CA CYS A 88 -4.61 -13.41 -12.69
C CYS A 88 -5.10 -12.82 -14.01
N ASP A 89 -5.66 -13.68 -14.85
CA ASP A 89 -6.34 -13.27 -16.06
C ASP A 89 -7.63 -12.53 -15.71
N TYR A 90 -7.95 -11.51 -16.51
CA TYR A 90 -9.21 -10.80 -16.38
C TYR A 90 -10.37 -11.71 -16.78
N LYS A 91 -11.51 -11.57 -16.10
CA LYS A 91 -12.76 -12.08 -16.64
C LYS A 91 -13.10 -11.33 -17.92
N GLU A 92 -13.58 -12.04 -18.94
CA GLU A 92 -13.93 -11.45 -20.22
C GLU A 92 -15.04 -10.40 -20.04
N ASP A 93 -16.11 -10.79 -19.35
CA ASP A 93 -17.26 -9.99 -18.91
C ASP A 93 -17.09 -9.35 -17.51
N GLY A 94 -15.86 -9.36 -17.00
CA GLY A 94 -15.55 -8.86 -15.66
C GLY A 94 -15.87 -7.37 -15.50
N VAL A 95 -16.36 -7.01 -14.32
CA VAL A 95 -16.71 -5.63 -13.99
C VAL A 95 -15.48 -4.72 -14.06
N ARG A 96 -15.59 -3.61 -14.81
CA ARG A 96 -14.61 -2.51 -14.79
C ARG A 96 -15.06 -1.45 -13.80
N VAL A 97 -14.19 -1.08 -12.88
CA VAL A 97 -14.44 -0.03 -11.89
C VAL A 97 -13.46 1.12 -12.14
N PRO A 98 -13.93 2.31 -12.54
CA PRO A 98 -13.11 3.52 -12.48
C PRO A 98 -12.92 3.93 -11.02
N THR A 99 -11.68 4.20 -10.62
CA THR A 99 -11.31 4.58 -9.27
C THR A 99 -10.67 5.96 -9.24
N LEU A 100 -11.18 6.80 -8.32
CA LEU A 100 -10.57 8.05 -7.91
C LEU A 100 -10.35 7.96 -6.40
N GLN A 101 -9.11 7.74 -5.99
CA GLN A 101 -8.77 7.61 -4.57
C GLN A 101 -7.59 8.53 -4.24
N GLU A 102 -7.63 9.12 -3.06
CA GLU A 102 -6.53 9.94 -2.55
C GLU A 102 -5.56 9.04 -1.78
N PHE A 103 -4.29 9.01 -2.17
CA PHE A 103 -3.25 8.26 -1.47
C PHE A 103 -2.10 9.16 -1.01
N PRO A 104 -1.50 8.90 0.16
CA PRO A 104 -0.33 9.64 0.60
C PRO A 104 0.84 9.40 -0.36
N SER A 105 1.63 10.46 -0.58
CA SER A 105 2.82 10.42 -1.44
C SER A 105 3.98 9.61 -0.86
N CYS A 106 3.88 9.29 0.44
CA CYS A 106 4.78 8.43 1.20
C CYS A 106 4.00 7.22 1.70
N LEU A 107 4.60 6.03 1.62
CA LEU A 107 4.04 4.77 2.13
C LEU A 107 4.63 4.42 3.51
#